data_AF-A0A8J7C354-F1
#
_entry.id   AF-A0A8J7C354-F1
#
_cell.length_a   1.000
_cell.length_b   1.000
_cell.length_c   1.000
_cell.angle_alpha   90.00
_cell.angle_beta   90.00
_cell.angle_gamma   90.00
#
_symmetry.space_group_name_H-M   'P 1'
#
loop_
_entity.id
_entity.type
_entity.pdbx_description
1 polymer ?
#
loop_
_entity_poly.entity_id
_entity_poly.type
_entity_poly.pdbx_seq_one_letter_code
_entity_poly.pdbx_strand_id
1 'polypeptide(L)'
;MQDTETKIRSGWQGSVAVALARVIVPLWLAIGAVLKLMDLSPTHLPAALIKWCGGLGIDLMFVLRFEIVAELIVVGVMVLLPPLARWIGVAMLAVFVPVLIGDLLLGASSCGCFGAVKVSPWITLVMDVTFLFGLLLLGRSEPRLAVTRDLPTSKVLIAGVWSLLSVVVAFGLSAPGATVPGGIDGSVVESPGSAALSLPADGYYMPQYQDWIGRPFAELDVAKWASNLPDDLIFGSQYVIFYRKDCEHCHELMALYFSGSLERPTTAISVPERDGYPTENLQPFDCPECRLAELPAGVDWFLQTPVLVRLVDGVVECAAEVDATAPECLVQ
;
A
#
# COMPACT_ATOMS: atom_id res chain seq x y z
N MET A 1 17.15 -37.00 39.77
CA MET A 1 17.00 -36.91 38.30
C MET A 1 15.94 -35.88 37.91
N GLN A 2 14.76 -35.85 38.58
CA GLN A 2 13.70 -34.84 38.36
C GLN A 2 14.13 -33.37 38.59
N ASP A 3 14.93 -33.07 39.62
CA ASP A 3 15.35 -31.68 39.88
C ASP A 3 16.25 -31.08 38.79
N THR A 4 17.09 -31.90 38.16
CA THR A 4 18.00 -31.46 37.10
C THR A 4 17.24 -31.15 35.81
N GLU A 5 16.25 -31.98 35.44
CA GLU A 5 15.40 -31.73 34.26
C GLU A 5 14.57 -30.45 34.41
N THR A 6 14.06 -30.20 35.61
CA THR A 6 13.23 -29.01 35.90
C THR A 6 14.05 -27.73 35.76
N LYS A 7 15.29 -27.72 36.28
CA LYS A 7 16.21 -26.57 36.20
C LYS A 7 16.71 -26.29 34.77
N ILE A 8 16.92 -27.35 33.97
CA ILE A 8 17.32 -27.21 32.56
C ILE A 8 16.15 -26.65 31.73
N ARG A 9 14.93 -27.17 31.91
CA ARG A 9 13.73 -26.67 31.22
C ARG A 9 13.45 -25.19 31.53
N SER A 10 13.60 -24.77 32.77
CA SER A 10 13.41 -23.36 33.15
C SER A 10 14.46 -22.42 32.52
N GLY A 11 15.72 -22.88 32.41
CA GLY A 11 16.79 -22.08 31.81
C GLY A 11 16.63 -21.87 30.30
N TRP A 12 16.19 -22.92 29.60
CA TRP A 12 15.93 -22.85 28.17
C TRP A 12 14.71 -21.98 27.84
N GLN A 13 13.58 -22.19 28.52
CA GLN A 13 12.37 -21.38 28.31
C GLN A 13 12.63 -19.88 28.56
N GLY A 14 13.38 -19.56 29.61
CA GLY A 14 13.77 -18.19 29.91
C GLY A 14 14.64 -17.55 28.82
N SER A 15 15.62 -18.30 28.30
CA SER A 15 16.48 -17.83 27.21
C SER A 15 15.69 -17.60 25.92
N VAL A 16 14.75 -18.50 25.60
CA VAL A 16 13.83 -18.34 24.45
C VAL A 16 12.95 -17.10 24.63
N ALA A 17 12.37 -16.89 25.80
CA ALA A 17 11.54 -15.71 26.07
C ALA A 17 12.32 -14.40 25.90
N VAL A 18 13.56 -14.34 26.41
CA VAL A 18 14.43 -13.17 26.26
C VAL A 18 14.83 -12.94 24.81
N ALA A 19 15.20 -14.00 24.08
CA ALA A 19 15.55 -13.91 22.66
C ALA A 19 14.35 -13.45 21.81
N LEU A 20 13.16 -13.99 22.09
CA LEU A 20 11.92 -13.59 21.43
C LEU A 20 11.63 -12.11 21.63
N ALA A 21 11.65 -11.65 22.88
CA ALA A 21 11.30 -10.26 23.22
C ALA A 21 12.35 -9.23 22.80
N ARG A 22 13.63 -9.58 22.76
CA ARG A 22 14.73 -8.61 22.56
C ARG A 22 15.41 -8.68 21.21
N VAL A 23 15.19 -9.77 20.45
CA VAL A 23 15.88 -9.99 19.18
C VAL A 23 14.87 -10.32 18.09
N ILE A 24 14.11 -11.40 18.23
CA ILE A 24 13.28 -11.91 17.14
C ILE A 24 12.17 -10.94 16.77
N VAL A 25 11.35 -10.50 17.74
CA VAL A 25 10.23 -9.56 17.45
C VAL A 25 10.74 -8.18 16.98
N PRO A 26 11.73 -7.54 17.63
CA PRO A 26 12.30 -6.30 17.11
C PRO A 26 12.88 -6.45 15.70
N LEU A 27 13.56 -7.57 15.41
CA LEU A 27 14.12 -7.80 14.08
C LEU A 27 13.01 -7.97 13.03
N TRP A 28 11.95 -8.70 13.36
CA TRP A 28 10.77 -8.86 12.51
C TRP A 28 10.15 -7.51 12.13
N LEU A 29 9.90 -6.65 13.12
CA LEU A 29 9.37 -5.30 12.91
C LEU A 29 10.36 -4.40 12.15
N ALA A 30 11.65 -4.49 12.46
CA ALA A 30 12.68 -3.71 11.77
C ALA A 30 12.77 -4.07 10.29
N ILE A 31 12.64 -5.34 9.93
CA ILE A 31 12.61 -5.79 8.54
C ILE A 31 11.40 -5.19 7.81
N GLY A 32 10.21 -5.25 8.41
CA GLY A 32 9.01 -4.62 7.85
C GLY A 32 9.20 -3.11 7.60
N ALA A 33 9.65 -2.39 8.63
CA ALA A 33 9.87 -0.94 8.55
C ALA A 33 10.91 -0.56 7.49
N VAL A 34 12.02 -1.28 7.41
CA VAL A 34 13.08 -1.02 6.42
C VAL A 34 12.57 -1.28 5.00
N LEU A 35 11.87 -2.38 4.76
CA LEU A 35 11.34 -2.68 3.42
C LEU A 35 10.29 -1.66 2.98
N LYS A 36 9.42 -1.20 3.89
CA LYS A 36 8.50 -0.09 3.62
C LYS A 36 9.24 1.22 3.32
N LEU A 37 10.32 1.51 4.04
CA LEU A 37 11.15 2.69 3.83
C LEU A 37 11.93 2.65 2.51
N MET A 38 12.29 1.46 2.02
CA MET A 38 13.03 1.32 0.76
C MET A 38 12.15 1.63 -0.45
N ASP A 39 10.88 1.22 -0.42
CA ASP A 39 9.98 1.41 -1.57
C ASP A 39 9.09 2.67 -1.43
N LEU A 40 8.78 3.09 -0.20
CA LEU A 40 7.92 4.26 0.09
C LEU A 40 6.67 4.29 -0.79
N SER A 41 6.02 3.13 -0.93
CA SER A 41 4.77 2.98 -1.67
C SER A 41 3.63 2.73 -0.69
N PRO A 42 2.51 3.48 -0.79
CA PRO A 42 1.33 3.22 0.02
C PRO A 42 0.66 1.89 -0.36
N THR A 43 1.09 1.21 -1.43
CA THR A 43 0.60 -0.14 -1.77
C THR A 43 1.05 -1.19 -0.75
N HIS A 44 2.04 -0.84 0.09
CA HIS A 44 2.52 -1.66 1.20
C HIS A 44 1.75 -1.44 2.49
N LEU A 45 0.68 -0.66 2.46
CA LEU A 45 -0.26 -0.65 3.57
C LEU A 45 -1.11 -1.93 3.51
N PRO A 46 -1.45 -2.50 4.68
CA PRO A 46 -2.53 -3.48 4.79
C PRO A 46 -3.78 -3.03 4.02
N ALA A 47 -4.39 -3.94 3.27
CA ALA A 47 -5.57 -3.64 2.44
C ALA A 47 -6.72 -3.05 3.27
N ALA A 48 -6.88 -3.52 4.51
CA ALA A 48 -7.83 -2.97 5.46
C ALA A 48 -7.56 -1.49 5.77
N LEU A 49 -6.29 -1.10 5.95
CA LEU A 49 -5.91 0.30 6.18
C LEU A 49 -6.12 1.15 4.93
N ILE A 50 -5.77 0.66 3.74
CA ILE A 50 -6.04 1.37 2.47
C ILE A 50 -7.54 1.67 2.35
N LYS A 51 -8.38 0.65 2.55
CA LYS A 51 -9.84 0.78 2.43
C LYS A 51 -10.42 1.71 3.48
N TRP A 52 -10.02 1.57 4.75
CA TRP A 52 -10.58 2.38 5.84
C TRP A 52 -10.05 3.81 5.85
N CYS A 53 -8.73 4.01 5.78
CA CYS A 53 -8.13 5.34 5.80
C CYS A 53 -8.39 6.08 4.49
N GLY A 54 -8.24 5.41 3.35
CA GLY A 54 -8.50 6.00 2.04
C GLY A 54 -9.98 6.34 1.83
N GLY A 55 -10.90 5.49 2.33
CA GLY A 55 -12.34 5.79 2.33
C GLY A 55 -12.74 6.96 3.24
N LEU A 56 -11.90 7.31 4.23
CA LEU A 56 -12.05 8.50 5.06
C LEU A 56 -11.33 9.73 4.49
N GLY A 57 -10.69 9.61 3.31
CA GLY A 57 -9.92 10.69 2.69
C GLY A 57 -8.60 11.01 3.41
N ILE A 58 -8.09 10.09 4.24
CA ILE A 58 -6.78 10.24 4.89
C ILE A 58 -5.69 9.91 3.85
N ASP A 59 -4.70 10.79 3.72
CA ASP A 59 -3.54 10.59 2.85
C ASP A 59 -2.82 9.27 3.21
N LEU A 60 -2.77 8.34 2.26
CA LEU A 60 -2.16 7.03 2.46
C LEU A 60 -0.64 7.13 2.64
N MET A 61 0.00 8.13 2.04
CA MET A 61 1.44 8.34 2.24
C MET A 61 1.74 8.75 3.67
N PHE A 62 0.91 9.63 4.26
CA PHE A 62 0.97 9.94 5.67
C PHE A 62 0.77 8.69 6.55
N VAL A 63 -0.21 7.83 6.24
CA VAL A 63 -0.45 6.59 6.99
C VAL A 63 0.76 5.65 6.93
N LEU A 64 1.34 5.45 5.74
CA LEU A 64 2.55 4.63 5.56
C LEU A 64 3.71 5.16 6.39
N ARG A 65 4.00 6.47 6.30
CA ARG A 65 5.09 7.09 7.06
C ARG A 65 4.86 6.99 8.56
N PHE A 66 3.61 7.15 9.01
CA PHE A 66 3.25 6.97 10.40
C PHE A 66 3.48 5.52 10.87
N GLU A 67 3.12 4.52 10.06
CA GLU A 67 3.37 3.10 10.36
C GLU A 67 4.88 2.82 10.48
N ILE A 68 5.69 3.31 9.54
CA ILE A 68 7.16 3.17 9.59
C ILE A 68 7.72 3.79 10.88
N VAL A 69 7.27 5.00 11.24
CA VAL A 69 7.68 5.65 12.51
C VAL A 69 7.30 4.80 13.71
N ALA A 70 6.07 4.29 13.75
CA ALA A 70 5.59 3.47 14.85
C ALA A 70 6.43 2.19 15.00
N GLU A 71 6.71 1.47 13.90
CA GLU A 71 7.55 0.28 13.89
C GLU A 71 8.98 0.58 14.37
N LEU A 72 9.63 1.63 13.82
CA LEU A 72 10.98 2.01 14.22
C LEU A 72 11.06 2.45 15.68
N ILE A 73 10.08 3.21 16.19
CA ILE A 73 10.00 3.58 17.61
C ILE A 73 9.87 2.33 18.48
N VAL A 74 8.97 1.41 18.12
CA VAL A 74 8.76 0.17 18.85
C VAL A 74 10.06 -0.65 18.90
N VAL A 75 10.75 -0.81 17.77
CA VAL A 75 12.06 -1.48 17.69
C VAL A 75 13.07 -0.82 18.63
N GLY A 76 13.21 0.51 18.54
CA GLY A 76 14.13 1.27 19.39
C GLY A 76 13.82 1.11 20.87
N VAL A 77 12.55 1.23 21.27
CA VAL A 77 12.13 1.04 22.66
C VAL A 77 12.40 -0.40 23.13
N MET A 78 12.09 -1.41 22.33
CA MET A 78 12.31 -2.81 22.71
C MET A 78 13.81 -3.13 22.89
N VAL A 79 14.68 -2.58 22.04
CA VAL A 79 16.13 -2.80 22.11
C VAL A 79 16.78 -1.97 23.22
N LEU A 80 16.42 -0.69 23.35
CA LEU A 80 17.07 0.26 24.25
C LEU A 80 16.48 0.21 25.67
N LEU A 81 15.21 -0.18 25.84
CA LEU A 81 14.52 -0.29 27.12
C LEU A 81 14.05 -1.74 27.38
N PRO A 82 14.97 -2.68 27.68
CA PRO A 82 14.64 -4.10 27.84
C PRO A 82 13.51 -4.44 28.82
N PRO A 83 13.30 -3.71 29.94
CA PRO A 83 12.16 -3.96 30.83
C PRO A 83 10.79 -3.72 30.18
N LEU A 84 10.73 -2.87 29.14
CA LEU A 84 9.49 -2.56 28.42
C LEU A 84 9.27 -3.46 27.21
N ALA A 85 10.32 -4.13 26.73
CA ALA A 85 10.31 -4.86 25.45
C ALA A 85 9.15 -5.85 25.33
N ARG A 86 8.86 -6.61 26.39
CA ARG A 86 7.77 -7.58 26.40
C ARG A 86 6.40 -6.92 26.19
N TRP A 87 6.09 -5.88 26.96
CA TRP A 87 4.77 -5.25 26.92
C TRP A 87 4.55 -4.46 25.65
N ILE A 88 5.58 -3.78 25.17
CA ILE A 88 5.54 -3.06 23.89
C ILE A 88 5.35 -4.06 22.74
N GLY A 89 6.10 -5.17 22.73
CA GLY A 89 5.91 -6.23 21.73
C GLY A 89 4.51 -6.85 21.77
N VAL A 90 3.99 -7.14 22.97
CA VAL A 90 2.60 -7.64 23.13
C VAL A 90 1.58 -6.62 22.62
N ALA A 91 1.72 -5.34 22.98
CA ALA A 91 0.79 -4.30 22.54
C ALA A 91 0.80 -4.13 21.01
N MET A 92 1.98 -4.07 20.40
CA MET A 92 2.12 -3.95 18.94
C MET A 92 1.54 -5.16 18.20
N LEU A 93 1.92 -6.38 18.59
CA LEU A 93 1.40 -7.60 17.97
C LEU A 93 -0.11 -7.76 18.18
N ALA A 94 -0.64 -7.34 19.33
CA ALA A 94 -2.09 -7.34 19.57
C ALA A 94 -2.85 -6.35 18.68
N VAL A 95 -2.22 -5.26 18.23
CA VAL A 95 -2.78 -4.32 17.23
C VAL A 95 -2.67 -4.89 15.82
N PHE A 96 -1.58 -5.59 15.48
CA PHE A 96 -1.36 -6.15 14.15
C PHE A 96 -2.30 -7.32 13.82
N VAL A 97 -2.57 -8.19 14.78
CA VAL A 97 -3.47 -9.34 14.60
C VAL A 97 -4.85 -8.96 14.01
N PRO A 98 -5.61 -7.99 14.55
CA PRO A 98 -6.90 -7.61 13.96
C PRO A 98 -6.77 -6.95 12.59
N VAL A 99 -5.68 -6.23 12.30
CA VAL A 99 -5.42 -5.68 10.96
C VAL A 99 -5.23 -6.82 9.95
N LEU A 100 -4.42 -7.83 10.29
CA LEU A 100 -4.20 -9.02 9.45
C LEU A 100 -5.47 -9.86 9.26
N ILE A 101 -6.31 -9.96 10.29
CA ILE A 101 -7.64 -10.58 10.16
C ILE A 101 -8.50 -9.79 9.16
N GLY A 102 -8.48 -8.46 9.23
CA GLY A 102 -9.15 -7.59 8.26
C GLY A 102 -8.70 -7.86 6.82
N ASP A 103 -7.39 -7.97 6.60
CA ASP A 103 -6.82 -8.29 5.28
C ASP A 103 -7.26 -9.66 4.76
N LEU A 104 -7.28 -10.68 5.62
CA LEU A 104 -7.81 -12.00 5.26
C LEU A 104 -9.30 -11.96 4.89
N LEU A 105 -10.10 -11.20 5.64
CA LEU A 105 -11.53 -11.04 5.36
C LEU A 105 -11.78 -10.27 4.05
N LEU A 106 -10.86 -9.39 3.65
CA LEU A 106 -10.90 -8.68 2.37
C LEU A 106 -10.29 -9.49 1.21
N GLY A 107 -9.79 -10.71 1.46
CA GLY A 107 -9.20 -11.56 0.42
C GLY A 107 -7.86 -11.03 -0.10
N ALA A 108 -7.12 -10.26 0.69
CA ALA A 108 -5.85 -9.69 0.27
C ALA A 108 -4.81 -10.79 -0.05
N SER A 109 -4.08 -10.63 -1.15
CA SER A 109 -3.02 -11.57 -1.56
C SER A 109 -1.69 -11.33 -0.85
N SER A 110 -1.50 -10.13 -0.27
CA SER A 110 -0.31 -9.72 0.50
C SER A 110 -0.74 -8.95 1.75
N CYS A 111 0.02 -9.07 2.85
CA CYS A 111 -0.24 -8.34 4.09
C CYS A 111 0.21 -6.87 4.08
N GLY A 112 0.98 -6.44 3.07
CA GLY A 112 1.59 -5.10 3.01
C GLY A 112 2.74 -4.88 4.02
N CYS A 113 2.74 -5.56 5.17
CA CYS A 113 3.68 -5.32 6.28
C CYS A 113 5.17 -5.39 5.89
N PHE A 114 5.53 -6.10 4.81
CA PHE A 114 6.91 -6.33 4.35
C PHE A 114 7.31 -5.52 3.12
N GLY A 115 6.62 -4.42 2.81
CA GLY A 115 6.98 -3.63 1.65
C GLY A 115 6.81 -4.43 0.35
N ALA A 116 7.78 -4.28 -0.56
CA ALA A 116 7.82 -4.96 -1.86
C ALA A 116 7.77 -6.49 -1.79
N VAL A 117 8.08 -7.10 -0.63
CA VAL A 117 8.02 -8.55 -0.47
C VAL A 117 6.59 -8.98 -0.20
N LYS A 118 5.94 -9.59 -1.20
CA LYS A 118 4.59 -10.14 -1.07
C LYS A 118 4.60 -11.38 -0.17
N VAL A 119 4.09 -11.23 1.05
CA VAL A 119 3.89 -12.32 2.00
C VAL A 119 2.40 -12.51 2.23
N SER A 120 1.92 -13.75 2.10
CA SER A 120 0.51 -14.07 2.34
C SER A 120 0.09 -13.64 3.76
N PRO A 121 -1.07 -12.97 3.92
CA PRO A 121 -1.56 -12.54 5.23
C PRO A 121 -1.70 -13.68 6.25
N TRP A 122 -1.99 -14.91 5.77
CA TRP A 122 -2.10 -16.08 6.64
C TRP A 122 -0.76 -16.45 7.30
N ILE A 123 0.34 -16.39 6.55
CA ILE A 123 1.67 -16.71 7.07
C ILE A 123 2.07 -15.68 8.12
N THR A 124 1.88 -14.39 7.83
CA THR A 124 2.17 -13.30 8.76
C THR A 124 1.31 -13.41 10.02
N LEU A 125 0.01 -13.71 9.89
CA LEU A 125 -0.87 -13.90 11.04
C LEU A 125 -0.41 -15.04 11.94
N VAL A 126 -0.04 -16.19 11.38
CA VAL A 126 0.47 -17.33 12.17
C VAL A 126 1.75 -16.95 12.92
N MET A 127 2.66 -16.22 12.26
CA MET A 127 3.90 -15.74 12.87
C MET A 127 3.62 -14.76 14.02
N ASP A 128 2.79 -13.74 13.80
CA ASP A 128 2.46 -12.71 14.78
C ASP A 128 1.72 -13.29 15.99
N VAL A 129 0.76 -14.19 15.73
CA VAL A 129 0.04 -14.93 16.79
C VAL A 129 1.02 -15.80 17.59
N THR A 130 1.96 -16.48 16.92
CA THR A 130 2.98 -17.30 17.59
C THR A 130 3.89 -16.44 18.46
N PHE A 131 4.35 -15.29 17.97
CA PHE A 131 5.15 -14.36 18.74
C PHE A 131 4.37 -13.78 19.92
N LEU A 132 3.11 -13.38 19.71
CA LEU A 132 2.24 -12.85 20.75
C LEU A 132 2.03 -13.87 21.87
N PHE A 133 1.65 -15.11 21.53
CA PHE A 133 1.51 -16.19 22.52
C PHE A 133 2.84 -16.51 23.20
N GLY A 134 3.96 -16.52 22.45
CA GLY A 134 5.29 -16.71 23.02
C GLY A 134 5.62 -15.66 24.08
N LEU A 135 5.36 -14.38 23.81
CA LEU A 135 5.58 -13.28 24.77
C LEU A 135 4.62 -13.32 25.97
N LEU A 136 3.36 -13.74 25.76
CA LEU A 136 2.36 -13.85 26.82
C LEU A 136 2.65 -15.03 27.75
N LEU A 137 2.99 -16.20 27.19
CA LEU A 137 3.15 -17.46 27.92
C LEU A 137 4.56 -17.61 28.50
N LEU A 138 5.60 -17.48 27.66
CA LEU A 138 6.99 -17.69 28.10
C LEU A 138 7.53 -16.45 28.85
N GLY A 139 7.13 -15.26 28.42
CA GLY A 139 7.59 -14.01 29.03
C GLY A 139 7.03 -13.74 30.44
N ARG A 140 5.92 -14.39 30.84
CA ARG A 140 5.28 -14.17 32.15
C ARG A 140 6.15 -14.62 33.32
N SER A 141 6.89 -15.70 33.13
CA SER A 141 7.64 -16.34 34.21
C SER A 141 9.11 -15.92 34.27
N GLU A 142 9.55 -15.00 33.41
CA GLU A 142 10.96 -14.63 33.27
C GLU A 142 11.26 -13.29 33.98
N PRO A 143 11.97 -13.30 35.12
CA PRO A 143 12.28 -12.09 35.89
C PRO A 143 13.07 -11.04 35.10
N ARG A 144 13.87 -11.45 34.11
CA ARG A 144 14.65 -10.52 33.25
C ARG A 144 13.75 -9.65 32.35
N LEU A 145 12.49 -10.02 32.17
CA LEU A 145 11.49 -9.29 31.40
C LEU A 145 10.46 -8.59 32.29
N ALA A 146 10.66 -8.60 33.61
CA ALA A 146 9.81 -7.86 34.54
C ALA A 146 10.07 -6.36 34.40
N VAL A 147 8.99 -5.57 34.46
CA VAL A 147 9.07 -4.11 34.44
C VAL A 147 9.67 -3.65 35.76
N THR A 148 10.83 -2.99 35.69
CA THR A 148 11.44 -2.30 36.83
C THR A 148 10.93 -0.86 36.89
N ARG A 149 10.76 -0.32 38.10
CA ARG A 149 10.38 1.10 38.28
C ARG A 149 11.49 2.05 37.86
N ASP A 150 12.74 1.59 37.98
CA ASP A 150 13.91 2.38 37.62
C ASP A 150 14.30 2.07 36.17
N LEU A 151 14.15 3.08 35.31
CA LEU A 151 14.71 3.09 33.97
C LEU A 151 15.95 3.99 33.97
N PRO A 152 17.11 3.53 33.48
CA PRO A 152 18.29 4.36 33.42
C PRO A 152 18.06 5.56 32.49
N THR A 153 18.19 6.77 33.02
CA THR A 153 17.92 8.04 32.29
C THR A 153 18.64 8.12 30.95
N SER A 154 19.87 7.61 30.87
CA SER A 154 20.65 7.58 29.63
C SER A 154 19.97 6.76 28.52
N LYS A 155 19.41 5.58 28.84
CA LYS A 155 18.72 4.75 27.83
C LYS A 155 17.40 5.37 27.41
N VAL A 156 16.68 6.01 28.33
CA VAL A 156 15.45 6.75 28.02
C VAL A 156 15.75 7.91 27.07
N LEU A 157 16.83 8.65 27.33
CA LEU A 157 17.27 9.74 26.44
C LEU A 157 17.62 9.21 25.05
N ILE A 158 18.39 8.11 24.95
CA ILE A 158 18.73 7.50 23.65
C ILE A 158 17.48 7.02 22.91
N ALA A 159 16.51 6.41 23.60
CA ALA A 159 15.23 6.01 23.00
C ALA A 159 14.41 7.22 22.51
N GLY A 160 14.44 8.34 23.24
CA GLY A 160 13.83 9.59 22.81
C GLY A 160 14.49 10.15 21.54
N VAL A 161 15.82 10.20 21.49
CA VAL A 161 16.57 10.62 20.29
C VAL A 161 16.28 9.70 19.11
N TRP A 162 16.27 8.38 19.33
CA TRP A 162 15.91 7.40 18.31
C TRP A 162 14.50 7.63 17.74
N SER A 163 13.55 7.98 18.60
CA SER A 163 12.18 8.26 18.18
C SER A 163 12.11 9.49 17.27
N LEU A 164 12.85 10.56 17.61
CA LEU A 164 12.97 11.74 16.77
C LEU A 164 13.63 11.42 15.43
N LEU A 165 14.71 10.63 15.43
CA LEU A 165 15.38 10.20 14.21
C LEU A 165 14.45 9.35 13.33
N SER A 166 13.61 8.50 13.92
CA SER A 166 12.63 7.69 13.18
C SER A 166 11.65 8.58 12.41
N VAL A 167 11.17 9.66 13.03
CA VAL A 167 10.31 10.66 12.36
C VAL A 167 11.06 11.37 11.23
N VAL A 168 12.29 11.83 11.49
CA VAL A 168 13.11 12.50 10.47
C VAL A 168 13.36 11.60 9.27
N VAL A 169 13.65 10.32 9.49
CA VAL A 169 13.89 9.35 8.43
C VAL A 169 12.61 9.08 7.61
N ALA A 170 11.48 8.82 8.27
CA ALA A 170 10.24 8.48 7.57
C ALA A 170 9.62 9.67 6.81
N PHE A 171 9.71 10.89 7.34
CA PHE A 171 9.12 12.08 6.74
C PHE A 171 10.10 12.92 5.92
N GLY A 172 11.41 12.77 6.15
CA GLY A 172 12.45 13.52 5.45
C GLY A 172 12.90 12.89 4.13
N LEU A 173 12.57 11.61 3.89
CA LEU A 173 12.86 10.93 2.62
C LEU A 173 11.70 11.12 1.64
N SER A 174 12.01 11.55 0.42
CA SER A 174 11.06 11.57 -0.70
C SER A 174 10.96 10.19 -1.34
N ALA A 175 9.78 9.84 -1.86
CA ALA A 175 9.59 8.57 -2.55
C ALA A 175 10.53 8.49 -3.78
N PRO A 176 11.20 7.35 -4.01
CA PRO A 176 12.01 7.12 -5.20
C PRO A 176 11.09 7.04 -6.42
N GLY A 177 10.84 8.18 -7.06
CA GLY A 177 9.90 8.30 -8.18
C GLY A 177 9.57 9.74 -8.56
N ALA A 178 9.75 10.70 -7.64
CA ALA A 178 9.55 12.13 -7.92
C ALA A 178 10.71 12.77 -8.71
N THR A 179 11.80 12.04 -8.97
CA THR A 179 12.88 12.52 -9.84
C THR A 179 12.72 11.96 -11.23
N VAL A 180 12.14 12.76 -12.13
CA VAL A 180 12.38 12.62 -13.57
C VAL A 180 13.91 12.61 -13.76
N PRO A 181 14.50 11.62 -14.46
CA PRO A 181 15.93 11.62 -14.74
C PRO A 181 16.24 12.76 -15.72
N GLY A 182 16.63 13.92 -15.18
CA GLY A 182 17.01 15.07 -15.98
C GLY A 182 17.25 16.31 -15.14
N GLY A 183 18.50 16.54 -14.72
CA GLY A 183 18.93 17.86 -14.26
C GLY A 183 19.98 17.85 -13.17
N ILE A 184 21.23 17.54 -13.54
CA ILE A 184 22.37 18.18 -12.90
C ILE A 184 22.85 19.27 -13.88
N ASP A 185 23.06 20.46 -13.33
CA ASP A 185 23.68 21.68 -13.87
C ASP A 185 22.91 22.56 -14.88
N GLY A 186 22.38 23.65 -14.31
CA GLY A 186 22.57 25.03 -14.77
C GLY A 186 22.72 25.29 -16.27
N SER A 187 21.61 25.62 -16.92
CA SER A 187 21.46 26.82 -17.78
C SER A 187 20.02 26.88 -18.29
N VAL A 188 19.38 28.00 -18.00
CA VAL A 188 18.04 28.36 -18.50
C VAL A 188 18.14 28.51 -20.02
N VAL A 189 17.64 27.52 -20.75
CA VAL A 189 17.13 27.70 -22.10
C VAL A 189 15.68 27.26 -22.07
N GLU A 190 14.78 28.23 -21.87
CA GLU A 190 13.35 28.04 -22.09
C GLU A 190 13.14 27.65 -23.56
N SER A 191 12.82 26.39 -23.79
CA SER A 191 12.18 25.95 -25.03
C SER A 191 10.67 25.93 -24.77
N PRO A 192 9.87 26.80 -25.41
CA PRO A 192 8.44 26.83 -25.20
C PRO A 192 7.81 25.72 -26.04
N GLY A 193 7.58 24.55 -25.45
CA GLY A 193 6.89 23.47 -26.16
C GLY A 193 7.12 22.08 -25.59
N SER A 194 6.74 21.86 -24.34
CA SER A 194 6.19 20.60 -23.80
C SER A 194 6.34 20.68 -22.29
N ALA A 195 5.35 21.27 -21.62
CA ALA A 195 5.23 21.08 -20.19
C ALA A 195 4.87 19.61 -19.99
N ALA A 196 5.88 18.76 -19.78
CA ALA A 196 5.64 17.42 -19.30
C ALA A 196 4.82 17.56 -18.02
N LEU A 197 3.55 17.16 -18.08
CA LEU A 197 2.66 17.24 -16.94
C LEU A 197 3.30 16.43 -15.82
N SER A 198 3.59 17.11 -14.70
CA SER A 198 4.18 16.47 -13.55
C SER A 198 3.24 15.39 -13.04
N LEU A 199 3.76 14.17 -12.93
CA LEU A 199 3.08 13.07 -12.23
C LEU A 199 2.78 13.45 -10.76
N PRO A 200 1.91 12.71 -10.07
CA PRO A 200 1.65 12.95 -8.65
C PRO A 200 2.95 13.06 -7.86
N ALA A 201 3.11 14.15 -7.11
CA ALA A 201 4.34 14.42 -6.35
C ALA A 201 4.63 13.33 -5.32
N ASP A 202 3.59 12.71 -4.78
CA ASP A 202 3.66 11.63 -3.79
C ASP A 202 3.84 10.24 -4.41
N GLY A 203 3.94 10.13 -5.75
CA GLY A 203 4.19 8.86 -6.45
C GLY A 203 3.01 7.88 -6.47
N TYR A 204 1.80 8.32 -6.06
CA TYR A 204 0.59 7.52 -6.13
C TYR A 204 -0.63 8.35 -6.53
N TYR A 205 -1.68 7.67 -7.00
CA TYR A 205 -2.97 8.27 -7.29
C TYR A 205 -4.11 7.39 -6.76
N MET A 206 -4.97 7.97 -5.92
CA MET A 206 -6.19 7.33 -5.45
C MET A 206 -7.40 8.14 -5.90
N PRO A 207 -8.29 7.56 -6.74
CA PRO A 207 -9.46 8.26 -7.23
C PRO A 207 -10.51 8.42 -6.12
N GLN A 208 -11.15 9.59 -6.10
CA GLN A 208 -12.38 9.83 -5.36
C GLN A 208 -13.49 9.99 -6.40
N TYR A 209 -14.11 8.88 -6.83
CA TYR A 209 -15.01 8.91 -8.00
C TYR A 209 -16.22 9.84 -7.81
N GLN A 210 -16.68 10.03 -6.58
CA GLN A 210 -17.75 10.99 -6.27
C GLN A 210 -17.35 12.42 -6.63
N ASP A 211 -16.07 12.77 -6.48
CA ASP A 211 -15.53 14.08 -6.84
C ASP A 211 -15.35 14.23 -8.36
N TRP A 212 -15.45 13.14 -9.14
CA TRP A 212 -15.41 13.20 -10.60
C TRP A 212 -16.78 13.60 -11.17
N ILE A 213 -17.87 13.17 -10.51
CA ILE A 213 -19.23 13.37 -11.01
C ILE A 213 -19.53 14.86 -11.20
N GLY A 214 -20.04 15.22 -12.38
CA GLY A 214 -20.36 16.59 -12.77
C GLY A 214 -19.16 17.42 -13.25
N ARG A 215 -17.95 16.86 -13.26
CA ARG A 215 -16.76 17.55 -13.78
C ARG A 215 -16.44 17.13 -15.23
N PRO A 216 -15.84 18.02 -16.03
CA PRO A 216 -15.28 17.63 -17.32
C PRO A 216 -14.15 16.60 -17.13
N PHE A 217 -14.18 15.50 -17.89
CA PHE A 217 -13.18 14.43 -17.79
C PHE A 217 -11.77 14.97 -18.04
N ALA A 218 -11.60 15.86 -19.01
CA ALA A 218 -10.32 16.49 -19.35
C ALA A 218 -9.71 17.33 -18.22
N GLU A 219 -10.51 17.77 -17.24
CA GLU A 219 -10.02 18.51 -16.07
C GLU A 219 -9.54 17.60 -14.93
N LEU A 220 -9.87 16.31 -14.97
CA LEU A 220 -9.40 15.34 -14.00
C LEU A 220 -7.91 15.10 -14.19
N ASP A 221 -7.16 14.99 -13.09
CA ASP A 221 -5.71 14.81 -13.17
C ASP A 221 -5.34 13.49 -13.87
N VAL A 222 -6.13 12.43 -13.65
CA VAL A 222 -5.94 11.14 -14.35
C VAL A 222 -6.04 11.26 -15.87
N ALA A 223 -6.91 12.13 -16.39
CA ALA A 223 -7.04 12.35 -17.83
C ALA A 223 -5.84 13.14 -18.37
N LYS A 224 -5.32 14.10 -17.60
CA LYS A 224 -4.14 14.89 -17.97
C LYS A 224 -2.89 14.01 -18.10
N TRP A 225 -2.75 12.99 -17.27
CA TRP A 225 -1.61 12.08 -17.34
C TRP A 225 -1.74 11.00 -18.42
N ALA A 226 -2.96 10.69 -18.87
CA ALA A 226 -3.19 9.68 -19.89
C ALA A 226 -2.65 10.14 -21.26
N SER A 227 -1.99 9.22 -21.95
CA SER A 227 -1.52 9.40 -23.32
C SER A 227 -2.51 8.81 -24.32
N ASN A 228 -2.54 9.37 -25.54
CA ASN A 228 -3.40 8.94 -26.65
C ASN A 228 -4.91 9.00 -26.36
N LEU A 229 -5.34 9.93 -25.49
CA LEU A 229 -6.77 10.21 -25.35
C LEU A 229 -7.31 10.80 -26.65
N PRO A 230 -8.50 10.36 -27.11
CA PRO A 230 -9.10 10.91 -28.31
C PRO A 230 -9.72 12.29 -28.05
N ASP A 231 -9.60 13.20 -29.00
CA ASP A 231 -10.05 14.61 -28.87
C ASP A 231 -11.58 14.75 -28.81
N ASP A 232 -12.31 13.73 -29.23
CA ASP A 232 -13.77 13.74 -29.32
C ASP A 232 -14.46 13.30 -28.01
N LEU A 233 -13.73 13.02 -26.93
CA LEU A 233 -14.31 12.67 -25.61
C LEU A 233 -15.28 13.73 -25.07
N ILE A 234 -15.23 14.95 -25.60
CA ILE A 234 -16.08 16.07 -25.21
C ILE A 234 -17.47 16.09 -25.86
N PHE A 235 -17.79 15.14 -26.75
CA PHE A 235 -19.04 15.17 -27.54
C PHE A 235 -19.91 13.93 -27.35
N GLY A 236 -21.19 14.12 -27.05
CA GLY A 236 -22.15 13.03 -26.97
C GLY A 236 -21.89 12.08 -25.80
N SER A 237 -22.57 10.93 -25.81
CA SER A 237 -22.38 9.92 -24.77
C SER A 237 -21.36 8.87 -25.16
N GLN A 238 -20.40 8.64 -24.27
CA GLN A 238 -19.25 7.76 -24.49
C GLN A 238 -18.88 7.02 -23.20
N TYR A 239 -18.10 5.95 -23.33
CA TYR A 239 -17.53 5.23 -22.19
C TYR A 239 -16.01 5.37 -22.14
N VAL A 240 -15.48 5.50 -20.93
CA VAL A 240 -14.05 5.36 -20.64
C VAL A 240 -13.87 4.22 -19.65
N ILE A 241 -12.97 3.29 -19.95
CA ILE A 241 -12.72 2.11 -19.14
C ILE A 241 -11.27 2.10 -18.70
N PHE A 242 -11.00 2.10 -17.40
CA PHE A 242 -9.66 1.82 -16.89
C PHE A 242 -9.50 0.32 -16.65
N TYR A 243 -8.46 -0.27 -17.23
CA TYR A 243 -8.23 -1.71 -17.15
C TYR A 243 -6.75 -2.06 -16.99
N ARG A 244 -6.44 -3.18 -16.35
CA ARG A 244 -5.10 -3.78 -16.36
C ARG A 244 -5.04 -4.89 -17.40
N LYS A 245 -3.87 -5.05 -18.05
CA LYS A 245 -3.70 -6.01 -19.16
C LYS A 245 -3.75 -7.48 -18.70
N ASP A 246 -3.54 -7.74 -17.41
CA ASP A 246 -3.58 -9.05 -16.75
C ASP A 246 -4.81 -9.26 -15.85
N CYS A 247 -5.79 -8.34 -15.85
CA CYS A 247 -6.97 -8.38 -14.98
C CYS A 247 -8.12 -9.22 -15.58
N GLU A 248 -8.34 -10.43 -15.07
CA GLU A 248 -9.39 -11.35 -15.56
C GLU A 248 -10.79 -10.71 -15.63
N HIS A 249 -11.24 -10.04 -14.56
CA HIS A 249 -12.54 -9.35 -14.54
C HIS A 249 -12.67 -8.23 -15.57
N CYS A 250 -11.55 -7.59 -15.91
CA CYS A 250 -11.54 -6.56 -16.94
C CYS A 250 -11.80 -7.16 -18.32
N HIS A 251 -11.19 -8.32 -18.61
CA HIS A 251 -11.38 -9.01 -19.89
C HIS A 251 -12.76 -9.65 -20.01
N GLU A 252 -13.31 -10.15 -18.90
CA GLU A 252 -14.69 -10.61 -18.83
C GLU A 252 -15.69 -9.48 -19.16
N LEU A 253 -15.50 -8.27 -18.59
CA LEU A 253 -16.32 -7.10 -18.90
C LEU A 253 -16.27 -6.76 -20.41
N MET A 254 -15.07 -6.77 -21.00
CA MET A 254 -14.88 -6.50 -22.44
C MET A 254 -15.61 -7.54 -23.30
N ALA A 255 -15.40 -8.83 -23.01
CA ALA A 255 -16.02 -9.91 -23.76
C ALA A 255 -17.56 -9.86 -23.71
N LEU A 256 -18.13 -9.53 -22.55
CA LEU A 256 -19.58 -9.49 -22.34
C LEU A 256 -20.27 -8.29 -23.02
N TYR A 257 -19.66 -7.11 -23.01
CA TYR A 257 -20.35 -5.86 -23.40
C TYR A 257 -19.69 -5.08 -24.55
N PHE A 258 -18.44 -5.37 -24.89
CA PHE A 258 -17.63 -4.55 -25.81
C PHE A 258 -16.97 -5.34 -26.95
N SER A 259 -17.19 -6.64 -27.05
CA SER A 259 -16.62 -7.52 -28.10
C SER A 259 -17.21 -7.30 -29.49
N GLY A 260 -18.40 -6.70 -29.58
CA GLY A 260 -19.13 -6.44 -30.82
C GLY A 260 -19.08 -4.99 -31.30
N SER A 261 -20.07 -4.61 -32.10
CA SER A 261 -20.28 -3.22 -32.51
C SER A 261 -20.65 -2.37 -31.30
N LEU A 262 -19.95 -1.26 -31.10
CA LEU A 262 -20.17 -0.42 -29.93
C LEU A 262 -21.41 0.47 -30.10
N GLU A 263 -22.34 0.40 -29.15
CA GLU A 263 -23.49 1.32 -29.12
C GLU A 263 -23.05 2.78 -28.90
N ARG A 264 -21.93 2.96 -28.20
CA ARG A 264 -21.32 4.27 -27.90
C ARG A 264 -19.81 4.18 -28.08
N PRO A 265 -19.16 5.24 -28.59
CA PRO A 265 -17.71 5.29 -28.64
C PRO A 265 -17.10 4.97 -27.28
N THR A 266 -16.13 4.04 -27.26
CA THR A 266 -15.50 3.57 -26.02
C THR A 266 -13.99 3.74 -26.11
N THR A 267 -13.40 4.28 -25.04
CA THR A 267 -11.95 4.43 -24.88
C THR A 267 -11.49 3.57 -23.71
N ALA A 268 -10.59 2.63 -23.96
CA ALA A 268 -9.97 1.80 -22.94
C ALA A 268 -8.58 2.36 -22.58
N ILE A 269 -8.43 2.79 -21.33
CA ILE A 269 -7.19 3.31 -20.76
C ILE A 269 -6.51 2.19 -19.99
N SER A 270 -5.34 1.75 -20.45
CA SER A 270 -4.59 0.73 -19.73
C SER A 270 -3.83 1.34 -18.54
N VAL A 271 -3.91 0.66 -17.40
CA VAL A 271 -3.32 1.05 -16.12
C VAL A 271 -2.08 0.18 -15.87
N PRO A 272 -0.87 0.75 -15.78
CA PRO A 272 0.33 -0.03 -15.45
C PRO A 272 0.47 -0.26 -13.94
N GLU A 273 1.42 -1.11 -13.58
CA GLU A 273 2.04 -1.08 -12.25
C GLU A 273 3.11 0.02 -12.18
N ARG A 274 3.63 0.29 -10.98
CA ARG A 274 4.72 1.27 -10.79
C ARG A 274 5.92 0.98 -11.70
N ASP A 275 6.31 -0.27 -11.83
CA ASP A 275 7.47 -0.71 -12.62
C ASP A 275 7.17 -0.87 -14.13
N GLY A 276 5.92 -0.63 -14.54
CA GLY A 276 5.50 -0.71 -15.94
C GLY A 276 4.31 -1.63 -16.17
N TYR A 277 4.07 -1.95 -17.45
CA TYR A 277 3.01 -2.87 -17.85
C TYR A 277 3.39 -4.32 -17.56
N PRO A 278 2.44 -5.16 -17.14
CA PRO A 278 2.70 -6.59 -16.99
C PRO A 278 3.10 -7.19 -18.34
N THR A 279 4.01 -8.17 -18.31
CA THR A 279 4.47 -8.92 -19.49
C THR A 279 4.07 -10.40 -19.43
N GLU A 280 3.56 -10.85 -18.28
CA GLU A 280 3.09 -12.20 -18.02
C GLU A 280 1.58 -12.19 -17.78
N ASN A 281 0.91 -13.34 -17.96
CA ASN A 281 -0.54 -13.52 -17.77
C ASN A 281 -1.42 -12.52 -18.55
N LEU A 282 -0.90 -12.02 -19.68
CA LEU A 282 -1.65 -11.16 -20.59
C LEU A 282 -2.86 -11.93 -21.13
N GLN A 283 -4.03 -11.33 -20.96
CA GLN A 283 -5.26 -11.90 -21.50
C GLN A 283 -5.62 -11.23 -22.85
N PRO A 284 -6.40 -11.89 -23.70
CA PRO A 284 -6.89 -11.30 -24.94
C PRO A 284 -7.82 -10.11 -24.68
N PHE A 285 -7.52 -8.96 -25.30
CA PHE A 285 -8.34 -7.77 -25.20
C PHE A 285 -9.47 -7.78 -26.24
N ASP A 286 -10.67 -8.20 -25.83
CA ASP A 286 -11.83 -8.39 -26.72
C ASP A 286 -12.68 -7.12 -26.83
N CYS A 287 -12.10 -6.06 -27.41
CA CYS A 287 -12.83 -4.87 -27.85
C CYS A 287 -12.19 -4.28 -29.11
N PRO A 288 -12.53 -4.80 -30.31
CA PRO A 288 -11.86 -4.42 -31.55
C PRO A 288 -12.14 -2.97 -31.99
N GLU A 289 -13.28 -2.40 -31.57
CA GLU A 289 -13.68 -1.03 -31.87
C GLU A 289 -13.28 -0.01 -30.77
N CYS A 290 -12.69 -0.47 -29.67
CA CYS A 290 -12.21 0.43 -28.61
C CYS A 290 -11.01 1.25 -29.09
N ARG A 291 -11.01 2.53 -28.72
CA ARG A 291 -9.82 3.38 -28.80
C ARG A 291 -8.93 3.10 -27.59
N LEU A 292 -7.61 3.07 -27.79
CA LEU A 292 -6.67 2.71 -26.73
C LEU A 292 -5.91 3.95 -26.26
N ALA A 293 -5.80 4.07 -24.94
CA ALA A 293 -5.02 5.08 -24.25
C ALA A 293 -4.25 4.41 -23.10
N GLU A 294 -3.26 5.11 -22.55
CA GLU A 294 -2.33 4.53 -21.58
C GLU A 294 -1.99 5.52 -20.47
N LEU A 295 -2.05 5.07 -19.21
CA LEU A 295 -1.46 5.79 -18.09
C LEU A 295 0.06 5.55 -18.04
N PRO A 296 0.83 6.52 -17.54
CA PRO A 296 2.28 6.36 -17.41
C PRO A 296 2.63 5.43 -16.24
N ALA A 297 3.76 4.74 -16.38
CA ALA A 297 4.38 4.01 -15.27
C ALA A 297 4.99 4.99 -14.24
N GLY A 298 5.52 4.46 -13.13
CA GLY A 298 6.14 5.26 -12.06
C GLY A 298 5.15 5.84 -11.05
N VAL A 299 3.88 5.47 -11.13
CA VAL A 299 2.82 5.87 -10.19
C VAL A 299 2.12 4.63 -9.67
N ASP A 300 1.84 4.58 -8.37
CA ASP A 300 0.93 3.58 -7.82
C ASP A 300 -0.51 4.00 -8.09
N TRP A 301 -1.13 3.37 -9.09
CA TRP A 301 -2.52 3.62 -9.46
C TRP A 301 -3.47 2.78 -8.59
N PHE A 302 -4.17 3.42 -7.64
CA PHE A 302 -5.20 2.77 -6.81
C PHE A 302 -6.57 2.74 -7.51
N LEU A 303 -6.57 2.34 -8.78
CA LEU A 303 -7.79 2.04 -9.54
C LEU A 303 -8.08 0.54 -9.37
N GLN A 304 -9.17 0.16 -8.68
CA GLN A 304 -9.59 -1.24 -8.63
C GLN A 304 -10.27 -1.59 -9.97
N THR A 305 -9.47 -2.02 -10.93
CA THR A 305 -9.94 -2.30 -12.28
C THR A 305 -10.83 -3.55 -12.31
N PRO A 306 -11.89 -3.57 -13.14
CA PRO A 306 -12.25 -2.52 -14.10
C PRO A 306 -12.97 -1.32 -13.44
N VAL A 307 -12.64 -0.11 -13.92
CA VAL A 307 -13.39 1.11 -13.60
C VAL A 307 -14.10 1.57 -14.85
N LEU A 308 -15.42 1.74 -14.77
CA LEU A 308 -16.24 2.24 -15.87
C LEU A 308 -16.65 3.69 -15.59
N VAL A 309 -16.41 4.56 -16.57
CA VAL A 309 -16.81 5.96 -16.54
C VAL A 309 -17.74 6.23 -17.71
N ARG A 310 -18.92 6.79 -17.41
CA ARG A 310 -19.85 7.26 -18.43
C ARG A 310 -19.73 8.77 -18.58
N LEU A 311 -19.50 9.19 -19.81
CA LEU A 311 -19.43 10.59 -20.20
C LEU A 311 -20.69 11.00 -20.95
N VAL A 312 -21.11 12.25 -20.75
CA VAL A 312 -22.08 12.96 -21.59
C VAL A 312 -21.52 14.36 -21.85
N ASP A 313 -21.24 14.64 -23.12
CA ASP A 313 -20.65 15.91 -23.58
C ASP A 313 -19.37 16.27 -22.80
N GLY A 314 -18.50 15.26 -22.60
CA GLY A 314 -17.25 15.39 -21.86
C GLY A 314 -17.37 15.46 -20.35
N VAL A 315 -18.58 15.53 -19.80
CA VAL A 315 -18.82 15.58 -18.36
C VAL A 315 -19.02 14.17 -17.81
N VAL A 316 -18.38 13.87 -16.68
CA VAL A 316 -18.54 12.59 -15.99
C VAL A 316 -19.92 12.54 -15.34
N GLU A 317 -20.78 11.66 -15.82
CA GLU A 317 -22.09 11.41 -15.19
C GLU A 317 -22.04 10.27 -14.18
N CYS A 318 -21.15 9.31 -14.39
CA CYS A 318 -20.99 8.13 -13.55
C CYS A 318 -19.55 7.65 -13.62
N ALA A 319 -18.98 7.28 -12.48
CA ALA A 319 -17.67 6.66 -12.38
C ALA A 319 -17.71 5.67 -11.21
N ALA A 320 -17.42 4.40 -11.48
CA ALA A 320 -17.46 3.35 -10.47
C ALA A 320 -16.46 2.23 -10.80
N GLU A 321 -15.99 1.56 -9.76
CA GLU A 321 -15.39 0.23 -9.84
C GLU A 321 -16.52 -0.77 -10.08
N VAL A 322 -16.38 -1.64 -11.08
CA VAL A 322 -17.50 -2.44 -11.56
C VAL A 322 -17.22 -3.94 -11.51
N ASP A 323 -18.27 -4.70 -11.23
CA ASP A 323 -18.29 -6.14 -11.47
C ASP A 323 -18.62 -6.40 -12.95
N ALA A 324 -17.94 -7.34 -13.57
CA ALA A 324 -18.15 -7.67 -14.98
C ALA A 324 -19.60 -8.11 -15.26
N THR A 325 -20.26 -8.80 -14.33
CA THR A 325 -21.61 -9.33 -14.53
C THR A 325 -22.71 -8.30 -14.26
N ALA A 326 -22.41 -7.23 -13.54
CA ALA A 326 -23.34 -6.16 -13.20
C ALA A 326 -22.65 -4.79 -13.23
N PRO A 327 -22.26 -4.28 -14.42
CA PRO A 327 -21.44 -3.10 -14.50
C PRO A 327 -22.24 -1.82 -14.18
N GLU A 328 -21.99 -1.27 -13.00
CA GLU A 328 -22.47 0.07 -12.65
C GLU A 328 -21.96 1.09 -13.69
N CYS A 329 -22.72 2.14 -13.96
CA CYS A 329 -22.47 3.11 -15.03
C CYS A 329 -22.71 2.65 -16.47
N LEU A 330 -22.88 1.35 -16.75
CA LEU A 330 -23.37 0.91 -18.05
C LEU A 330 -24.89 1.12 -18.11
N VAL A 331 -25.37 1.91 -19.07
CA VAL A 331 -26.82 2.07 -19.30
C VAL A 331 -27.26 0.95 -20.23
N GLN A 332 -28.15 0.09 -19.75
CA GLN A 332 -28.87 -0.90 -20.58
C GLN A 332 -29.90 -0.24 -21.49
#